data_AF-A0A961G3Y3-F1
#
_entry.id   AF-A0A961G3Y3-F1
#
_cell.length_a   1.000
_cell.length_b   1.000
_cell.length_c   1.000
_cell.angle_alpha   90.00
_cell.angle_beta   90.00
_cell.angle_gamma   90.00
#
_symmetry.space_group_name_H-M   'P 1'
#
loop_
_entity.id
_entity.type
_entity.pdbx_description
1 polymer ?
#
loop_
_entity_poly.entity_id
_entity_poly.type
_entity_poly.pdbx_seq_one_letter_code
_entity_poly.pdbx_strand_id
1 'polypeptide(L)'
;VSEPDRAKKLTATGFLAVGPKGLNETDPRQFAVELAGEQIDAVTQAFLGMTVACARCHDHKFDPITQRDYTALAGIFLSSETHFGTPGGVRARNASSLIEVTASAGLETLARHMDPAVWAEKNSQREAIVARQAEALASRKRGGEGGNQVNGFDIVRMMTSAKQIEVELAGFNPDGTAKPRVMGVLDKPVTASPVTRRQRGGMVGGPNSGGRQSSGFETIGDSPFFARGDIAKEEEKVPRGIPSFLSGGKDLEIPGDASGRLELAEWIASTDNTLTSRVIVNRVWHWLFGRGLVESADNFGASGASPSHPELLDYLARQFVTDGWSIKTLIKRMVTSRVYQLGSHHDETNFLADPDNHLLWRSNARRLDAETIRDSMLSASGLLDREPPIGSPIALAGDGPVGGQRYQVLKEEELAGAGGNFRSIYLPVARNVQPEVLSIFDFAEPSLVLGSRDTTIVPPQALFLLNSDFVDEQATAMAQRVMKEPDFDTRFALACRLTWCRDPLPTEREAAKRHDHNDLSSWTSICRALFASADFLFTD
;
A
#
# COMPACT_ATOMS: atom_id res chain seq x y z
N VAL A 1 -20.52 10.89 15.47
CA VAL A 1 -19.59 9.76 15.20
C VAL A 1 -18.69 9.64 16.43
N SER A 2 -18.47 8.43 16.96
CA SER A 2 -17.55 8.27 18.09
C SER A 2 -16.11 8.63 17.68
N GLU A 3 -15.24 9.03 18.62
CA GLU A 3 -13.83 9.29 18.30
C GLU A 3 -13.11 8.06 17.68
N PRO A 4 -13.31 6.83 18.20
CA PRO A 4 -12.77 5.63 17.55
C PRO A 4 -13.25 5.44 16.11
N ASP A 5 -14.54 5.65 15.83
CA ASP A 5 -15.08 5.51 14.48
C ASP A 5 -14.54 6.61 13.55
N ARG A 6 -14.38 7.83 14.06
CA ARG A 6 -13.77 8.93 13.31
C ARG A 6 -12.32 8.62 12.95
N ALA A 7 -11.54 8.10 13.89
CA ALA A 7 -10.16 7.67 13.63
C ALA A 7 -10.10 6.56 12.57
N LYS A 8 -10.95 5.54 12.66
CA LYS A 8 -11.05 4.47 11.64
C LYS A 8 -11.37 5.02 10.25
N LYS A 9 -12.34 5.94 10.14
CA LYS A 9 -12.71 6.58 8.87
C LYS A 9 -11.55 7.42 8.30
N LEU A 10 -10.83 8.15 9.15
CA LEU A 10 -9.64 8.90 8.72
C LEU A 10 -8.54 7.97 8.22
N THR A 11 -8.20 6.91 8.97
CA THR A 11 -7.21 5.91 8.54
C THR A 11 -7.59 5.27 7.21
N ALA A 12 -8.87 4.95 6.98
CA ALA A 12 -9.34 4.38 5.73
C ALA A 12 -9.08 5.31 4.53
N THR A 13 -9.20 6.63 4.70
CA THR A 13 -8.86 7.59 3.63
C THR A 13 -7.36 7.65 3.32
N GLY A 14 -6.49 7.05 4.15
CA GLY A 14 -5.08 6.84 3.85
C GLY A 14 -4.86 6.04 2.56
N PHE A 15 -5.87 5.31 2.06
CA PHE A 15 -5.88 4.74 0.71
C PHE A 15 -5.51 5.77 -0.38
N LEU A 16 -5.97 7.01 -0.25
CA LEU A 16 -5.68 8.10 -1.19
C LEU A 16 -4.23 8.64 -1.08
N ALA A 17 -3.43 8.09 -0.17
CA ALA A 17 -2.00 8.32 -0.07
C ALA A 17 -1.17 7.20 -0.75
N VAL A 18 -1.80 6.20 -1.37
CA VAL A 18 -1.13 5.23 -2.23
C VAL A 18 -0.59 5.92 -3.50
N GLY A 19 0.42 5.33 -4.13
CA GLY A 19 1.04 5.86 -5.35
C GLY A 19 2.30 6.73 -5.14
N PRO A 20 3.12 6.88 -6.19
CA PRO A 20 4.35 7.68 -6.16
C PRO A 20 4.06 9.14 -5.80
N LYS A 21 5.08 9.82 -5.29
CA LYS A 21 5.00 11.24 -4.90
C LYS A 21 6.29 11.93 -5.32
N GLY A 22 6.20 12.89 -6.22
CA GLY A 22 7.29 13.76 -6.65
C GLY A 22 7.70 14.74 -5.54
N LEU A 23 8.25 14.25 -4.43
CA LEU A 23 8.55 15.08 -3.26
C LEU A 23 9.59 16.18 -3.56
N ASN A 24 10.39 16.01 -4.60
CA ASN A 24 11.37 16.98 -5.09
C ASN A 24 10.78 18.02 -6.07
N GLU A 25 9.52 17.87 -6.49
CA GLU A 25 8.87 18.80 -7.41
C GLU A 25 8.93 20.24 -6.86
N THR A 26 9.35 21.15 -7.73
CA THR A 26 9.61 22.55 -7.41
C THR A 26 8.39 23.44 -7.61
N ASP A 27 7.48 23.08 -8.51
CA ASP A 27 6.21 23.75 -8.74
C ASP A 27 5.10 23.10 -7.90
N PRO A 28 4.60 23.79 -6.85
CA PRO A 28 3.54 23.25 -5.99
C PRO A 28 2.22 22.99 -6.72
N ARG A 29 1.97 23.68 -7.86
CA ARG A 29 0.79 23.45 -8.70
C ARG A 29 0.92 22.13 -9.45
N GLN A 30 2.08 21.89 -10.06
CA GLN A 30 2.38 20.62 -10.73
C GLN A 30 2.24 19.44 -9.77
N PHE A 31 2.84 19.54 -8.58
CA PHE A 31 2.74 18.50 -7.54
C PHE A 31 1.27 18.19 -7.17
N ALA A 32 0.42 19.21 -7.04
CA ALA A 32 -0.97 19.03 -6.69
C ALA A 32 -1.76 18.29 -7.78
N VAL A 33 -1.52 18.61 -9.06
CA VAL A 33 -2.18 17.95 -10.20
C VAL A 33 -1.70 16.51 -10.37
N GLU A 34 -0.41 16.26 -10.16
CA GLU A 34 0.15 14.89 -10.18
C GLU A 34 -0.44 14.04 -9.05
N LEU A 35 -0.47 14.56 -7.81
CA LEU A 35 -1.05 13.85 -6.68
C LEU A 35 -2.54 13.53 -6.90
N ALA A 36 -3.31 14.45 -7.48
CA ALA A 36 -4.70 14.19 -7.86
C ALA A 36 -4.79 13.10 -8.94
N GLY A 37 -3.86 13.06 -9.89
CA GLY A 37 -3.76 12.00 -10.89
C GLY A 37 -3.56 10.61 -10.28
N GLU A 38 -2.64 10.49 -9.31
CA GLU A 38 -2.41 9.23 -8.58
C GLU A 38 -3.66 8.78 -7.80
N GLN A 39 -4.41 9.73 -7.24
CA GLN A 39 -5.65 9.45 -6.53
C GLN A 39 -6.77 8.99 -7.46
N ILE A 40 -6.89 9.61 -8.64
CA ILE A 40 -7.81 9.17 -9.69
C ILE A 40 -7.46 7.75 -10.10
N ASP A 41 -6.18 7.46 -10.37
CA ASP A 41 -5.75 6.15 -10.82
C ASP A 41 -6.05 5.07 -9.78
N ALA A 42 -5.67 5.31 -8.51
CA ALA A 42 -5.95 4.39 -7.41
C ALA A 42 -7.45 4.12 -7.23
N VAL A 43 -8.29 5.16 -7.22
CA VAL A 43 -9.73 5.01 -7.00
C VAL A 43 -10.41 4.32 -8.19
N THR A 44 -10.10 4.76 -9.41
CA THR A 44 -10.80 4.30 -10.62
C THR A 44 -10.39 2.89 -11.00
N GLN A 45 -9.13 2.49 -10.84
CA GLN A 45 -8.73 1.10 -11.05
C GLN A 45 -9.29 0.20 -9.95
N ALA A 46 -9.11 0.55 -8.67
CA ALA A 46 -9.48 -0.32 -7.56
C ALA A 46 -10.98 -0.61 -7.49
N PHE A 47 -11.80 0.44 -7.64
CA PHE A 47 -13.24 0.35 -7.42
C PHE A 47 -14.05 0.31 -8.71
N LEU A 48 -13.61 0.97 -9.78
CA LEU A 48 -14.39 1.02 -11.04
C LEU A 48 -13.83 0.08 -12.11
N GLY A 49 -12.61 -0.45 -11.93
CA GLY A 49 -11.92 -1.24 -12.95
C GLY A 49 -11.74 -0.42 -14.22
N MET A 50 -11.37 0.85 -14.12
CA MET A 50 -11.24 1.74 -15.27
C MET A 50 -9.91 2.48 -15.27
N THR A 51 -9.35 2.69 -16.45
CA THR A 51 -8.07 3.39 -16.65
C THR A 51 -8.32 4.87 -17.01
N VAL A 52 -8.74 5.67 -16.03
CA VAL A 52 -9.13 7.08 -16.27
C VAL A 52 -7.91 8.00 -16.49
N ALA A 53 -6.73 7.64 -16.03
CA ALA A 53 -5.54 8.49 -16.05
C ALA A 53 -5.13 8.98 -17.45
N CYS A 54 -5.36 8.19 -18.51
CA CYS A 54 -5.08 8.62 -19.89
C CYS A 54 -5.90 9.85 -20.31
N ALA A 55 -7.07 10.06 -19.70
CA ALA A 55 -7.93 11.19 -19.99
C ALA A 55 -7.35 12.54 -19.52
N ARG A 56 -6.22 12.55 -18.80
CA ARG A 56 -5.56 13.77 -18.33
C ARG A 56 -5.19 14.73 -19.46
N CYS A 57 -4.73 14.20 -20.59
CA CYS A 57 -4.14 15.00 -21.68
C CYS A 57 -4.97 14.99 -22.97
N HIS A 58 -5.93 14.10 -23.11
CA HIS A 58 -6.82 14.01 -24.26
C HIS A 58 -8.03 13.16 -23.87
N ASP A 59 -9.11 13.17 -24.63
CA ASP A 59 -10.21 12.22 -24.41
C ASP A 59 -9.68 10.79 -24.48
N HIS A 60 -10.11 9.93 -23.57
CA HIS A 60 -9.64 8.56 -23.48
C HIS A 60 -9.80 7.84 -24.81
N LYS A 61 -8.80 7.04 -25.18
CA LYS A 61 -8.67 6.50 -26.54
C LYS A 61 -9.79 5.54 -26.94
N PHE A 62 -10.29 4.76 -25.99
CA PHE A 62 -11.22 3.65 -26.25
C PHE A 62 -12.54 3.81 -25.50
N ASP A 63 -12.47 4.10 -24.21
CA ASP A 63 -13.64 4.40 -23.38
C ASP A 63 -14.17 5.83 -23.55
N PRO A 64 -15.49 6.06 -23.38
CA PRO A 64 -16.13 7.37 -23.51
C PRO A 64 -15.88 8.26 -22.29
N ILE A 65 -14.61 8.42 -21.91
CA ILE A 65 -14.16 9.30 -20.84
C ILE A 65 -13.52 10.53 -21.49
N THR A 66 -14.13 11.70 -21.31
CA THR A 66 -13.58 12.95 -21.83
C THR A 66 -12.49 13.51 -20.91
N GLN A 67 -11.65 14.40 -21.44
CA GLN A 67 -10.71 15.16 -20.61
C GLN A 67 -11.44 16.02 -19.56
N ARG A 68 -12.67 16.46 -19.86
CA ARG A 68 -13.52 17.17 -18.90
C ARG A 68 -13.96 16.27 -17.76
N ASP A 69 -14.31 15.01 -18.03
CA ASP A 69 -14.63 14.03 -16.98
C ASP A 69 -13.44 13.81 -16.02
N TYR A 70 -12.21 13.71 -16.57
CA TYR A 70 -11.00 13.66 -15.76
C TYR A 70 -10.83 14.92 -14.91
N THR A 71 -11.08 16.08 -15.49
CA THR A 71 -10.92 17.37 -14.80
C THR A 71 -11.95 17.55 -13.68
N ALA A 72 -13.19 17.09 -13.89
CA ALA A 72 -14.25 17.07 -12.89
C ALA A 72 -13.85 16.20 -11.68
N LEU A 73 -13.33 14.99 -11.92
CA LEU A 73 -12.79 14.12 -10.87
C LEU A 73 -11.58 14.76 -10.17
N ALA A 74 -10.66 15.35 -10.93
CA ALA A 74 -9.48 16.02 -10.38
C ALA A 74 -9.85 17.13 -9.41
N GLY A 75 -10.93 17.89 -9.67
CA GLY A 75 -11.41 18.93 -8.76
C GLY A 75 -11.80 18.41 -7.37
N ILE A 76 -12.29 17.18 -7.26
CA ILE A 76 -12.61 16.55 -5.96
C ILE A 76 -11.34 16.37 -5.12
N PHE A 77 -10.30 15.84 -5.75
CA PHE A 77 -9.02 15.56 -5.10
C PHE A 77 -8.19 16.84 -4.87
N LEU A 78 -8.24 17.80 -5.80
CA LEU A 78 -7.64 19.12 -5.63
C LEU A 78 -8.31 19.93 -4.52
N SER A 79 -9.57 19.63 -4.18
CA SER A 79 -10.28 20.20 -3.02
C SER A 79 -9.93 19.52 -1.69
N SER A 80 -8.99 18.58 -1.67
CA SER A 80 -8.62 17.78 -0.50
C SER A 80 -7.14 17.90 -0.15
N GLU A 81 -6.80 17.73 1.13
CA GLU A 81 -5.43 17.74 1.64
C GLU A 81 -5.04 16.33 2.12
N THR A 82 -4.00 15.78 1.49
CA THR A 82 -3.53 14.41 1.74
C THR A 82 -2.41 14.41 2.77
N HIS A 83 -2.63 13.71 3.88
CA HIS A 83 -1.73 13.56 5.01
C HIS A 83 -0.99 12.22 4.94
N PHE A 84 0.22 12.23 4.39
CA PHE A 84 1.01 11.01 4.09
C PHE A 84 2.34 10.92 4.84
N GLY A 85 2.60 11.82 5.80
CA GLY A 85 3.71 11.66 6.76
C GLY A 85 5.11 11.71 6.15
N THR A 86 5.46 12.82 5.51
CA THR A 86 6.81 13.07 4.98
C THR A 86 7.38 14.38 5.54
N PRO A 87 8.51 14.33 6.26
CA PRO A 87 9.15 15.53 6.78
C PRO A 87 9.74 16.38 5.65
N GLY A 88 9.68 17.70 5.83
CA GLY A 88 10.28 18.64 4.88
C GLY A 88 11.80 18.65 4.94
N GLY A 89 12.44 18.75 3.79
CA GLY A 89 13.90 18.79 3.69
C GLY A 89 14.35 19.16 2.29
N VAL A 90 15.64 19.36 2.07
CA VAL A 90 16.21 19.83 0.77
C VAL A 90 15.73 18.99 -0.43
N ARG A 91 15.54 17.68 -0.22
CA ARG A 91 15.05 16.73 -1.23
C ARG A 91 13.54 16.45 -1.15
N ALA A 92 12.86 16.96 -0.12
CA ALA A 92 11.43 16.79 0.14
C ALA A 92 10.77 18.18 0.31
N ARG A 93 10.49 18.81 -0.83
CA ARG A 93 9.84 20.13 -0.94
C ARG A 93 8.34 20.04 -0.66
N ASN A 94 7.71 18.92 -1.01
CA ASN A 94 6.29 18.66 -0.81
C ASN A 94 6.01 17.78 0.42
N ALA A 95 6.41 18.29 1.58
CA ALA A 95 6.16 17.67 2.88
C ALA A 95 4.67 17.61 3.22
N SER A 96 4.29 16.61 4.01
CA SER A 96 2.94 16.44 4.52
C SER A 96 3.00 15.84 5.93
N SER A 97 2.24 16.38 6.87
CA SER A 97 2.16 15.81 8.23
C SER A 97 1.18 14.65 8.28
N LEU A 98 1.30 13.80 9.29
CA LEU A 98 0.22 12.89 9.67
C LEU A 98 -0.90 13.66 10.40
N ILE A 99 -2.09 13.06 10.47
CA ILE A 99 -3.23 13.60 11.22
C ILE A 99 -3.13 13.12 12.67
N GLU A 100 -3.10 14.03 13.62
CA GLU A 100 -3.20 13.71 15.05
C GLU A 100 -4.64 13.28 15.38
N VAL A 101 -4.78 12.13 16.04
CA VAL A 101 -6.07 11.64 16.55
C VAL A 101 -6.08 11.74 18.07
N THR A 102 -7.27 11.79 18.66
CA THR A 102 -7.39 11.91 20.12
C THR A 102 -7.00 10.60 20.80
N ALA A 103 -6.40 10.67 22.00
CA ALA A 103 -6.10 9.45 22.78
C ALA A 103 -7.36 8.63 23.09
N SER A 104 -8.52 9.30 23.22
CA SER A 104 -9.84 8.68 23.38
C SER A 104 -10.29 7.83 22.19
N ALA A 105 -9.61 7.89 21.04
CA ALA A 105 -9.87 7.00 19.92
C ALA A 105 -9.50 5.54 20.25
N GLY A 106 -8.72 5.29 21.31
CA GLY A 106 -8.38 3.95 21.77
C GLY A 106 -7.56 3.14 20.76
N LEU A 107 -6.84 3.82 19.86
CA LEU A 107 -5.90 3.16 18.96
C LEU A 107 -4.73 2.62 19.78
N GLU A 108 -4.43 1.34 19.64
CA GLU A 108 -3.20 0.78 20.18
C GLU A 108 -2.00 1.49 19.55
N THR A 109 -1.21 2.15 20.39
CA THR A 109 0.02 2.79 19.98
C THR A 109 1.19 1.94 20.44
N LEU A 110 2.27 1.93 19.66
CA LEU A 110 3.59 1.60 20.23
C LEU A 110 3.78 2.46 21.48
N ALA A 111 4.12 1.83 22.61
CA ALA A 111 4.42 2.51 23.86
C ALA A 111 5.75 3.28 23.77
N ARG A 112 5.83 4.23 22.84
CA ARG A 112 6.95 5.16 22.72
C ARG A 112 6.78 6.19 23.81
N HIS A 113 7.77 6.27 24.68
CA HIS A 113 7.89 7.33 25.66
C HIS A 113 9.20 8.06 25.41
N MET A 114 9.14 9.38 25.34
CA MET A 114 10.33 10.22 25.38
C MET A 114 10.40 10.86 26.76
N ASP A 115 11.52 10.70 27.46
CA ASP A 115 11.71 11.35 28.77
C ASP A 115 11.42 12.87 28.64
N PRO A 116 10.56 13.45 29.50
CA PRO A 116 10.25 14.89 29.46
C PRO A 116 11.49 15.78 29.51
N ALA A 117 12.56 15.37 30.20
CA ALA A 117 13.83 16.08 30.22
C ALA A 117 14.51 16.06 28.84
N VAL A 118 14.48 14.92 28.15
CA VAL A 118 15.00 14.78 26.78
C VAL A 118 14.14 15.59 25.80
N TRP A 119 12.82 15.60 25.96
CA TRP A 119 11.92 16.45 25.18
C TRP A 119 12.30 17.94 25.34
N ALA A 120 12.47 18.39 26.58
CA ALA A 120 12.81 19.78 26.89
C ALA A 120 14.20 20.16 26.35
N GLU A 121 15.18 19.28 26.49
CA GLU A 121 16.52 19.47 25.95
C GLU A 121 16.49 19.60 24.42
N LYS A 122 15.86 18.64 23.72
CA LYS A 122 15.70 18.69 22.26
C LYS A 122 14.95 19.94 21.80
N ASN A 123 13.89 20.34 22.51
CA ASN A 123 13.15 21.56 22.18
C ASN A 123 14.02 22.82 22.32
N SER A 124 14.83 22.90 23.38
CA SER A 124 15.81 23.97 23.58
C SER A 124 16.89 23.97 22.49
N GLN A 125 17.43 22.79 22.14
CA GLN A 125 18.39 22.65 21.03
C GLN A 125 17.80 23.13 19.70
N ARG A 126 16.55 22.75 19.38
CA ARG A 126 15.83 23.24 18.19
C ARG A 126 15.72 24.75 18.19
N GLU A 127 15.29 25.36 19.29
CA GLU A 127 15.15 26.82 19.41
C GLU A 127 16.48 27.55 19.24
N ALA A 128 17.57 27.01 19.82
CA ALA A 128 18.92 27.56 19.63
C ALA A 128 19.38 27.47 18.17
N ILE A 129 19.13 26.36 17.48
CA ILE A 129 19.48 26.19 16.05
C ILE A 129 18.68 27.19 15.20
N VAL A 130 17.37 27.32 15.44
CA VAL A 130 16.50 28.26 14.71
C VAL A 130 16.93 29.72 14.94
N ALA A 131 17.26 30.09 16.18
CA ALA A 131 17.76 31.43 16.51
C ALA A 131 19.08 31.72 15.77
N ARG A 132 20.04 30.79 15.81
CA ARG A 132 21.32 30.90 15.10
C ARG A 132 21.14 31.00 13.58
N GLN A 133 20.19 30.24 13.04
CA GLN A 133 19.84 30.30 11.62
C GLN A 133 19.27 31.68 11.25
N ALA A 134 18.34 32.22 12.05
CA ALA A 134 17.74 33.52 11.82
C ALA A 134 18.79 34.65 11.85
N GLU A 135 19.74 34.58 12.78
CA GLU A 135 20.87 35.52 12.87
C GLU A 135 21.79 35.42 11.64
N ALA A 136 22.12 34.21 11.20
CA ALA A 136 22.93 33.96 10.02
C ALA A 136 22.27 34.46 8.71
N LEU A 137 20.94 34.34 8.60
CA LEU A 137 20.19 34.89 7.47
C LEU A 137 20.12 36.43 7.52
N ALA A 138 19.94 37.00 8.71
CA ALA A 138 19.91 38.45 8.91
C ALA A 138 21.27 39.08 8.62
N SER A 139 22.39 38.46 9.02
CA SER A 139 23.74 38.95 8.73
C SER A 139 24.05 38.95 7.22
N ARG A 140 23.62 37.91 6.49
CA ARG A 140 23.75 37.88 5.01
C ARG A 140 22.94 38.97 4.32
N LYS A 141 21.72 39.26 4.78
CA LYS A 141 20.89 40.36 4.22
C LYS A 141 21.51 41.73 4.44
N ARG A 142 22.28 41.93 5.51
CA ARG A 142 22.93 43.20 5.85
C ARG A 142 24.22 43.48 5.05
N GLY A 143 24.65 42.58 4.16
CA GLY A 143 25.75 42.85 3.21
C GLY A 143 27.13 43.04 3.85
N GLY A 144 27.47 42.30 4.91
CA GLY A 144 28.72 42.49 5.63
C GLY A 144 29.97 42.13 4.81
N GLU A 145 30.69 43.15 4.33
CA GLU A 145 32.11 43.09 4.01
C GLU A 145 32.92 42.92 5.30
N GLY A 146 33.56 41.76 5.48
CA GLY A 146 34.50 41.52 6.58
C GLY A 146 33.90 40.84 7.82
N GLY A 147 34.15 39.54 7.95
CA GLY A 147 33.95 38.79 9.19
C GLY A 147 33.11 37.52 9.04
N ASN A 148 33.79 36.36 9.02
CA ASN A 148 33.28 34.99 9.24
C ASN A 148 31.80 34.75 8.88
N GLN A 149 31.42 35.01 7.62
CA GLN A 149 30.05 34.74 7.16
C GLN A 149 29.76 33.24 7.25
N VAL A 150 28.67 32.90 7.94
CA VAL A 150 28.17 31.52 7.98
C VAL A 150 27.87 31.06 6.55
N ASN A 151 28.51 29.97 6.13
CA ASN A 151 28.36 29.42 4.80
C ASN A 151 26.88 29.07 4.53
N GLY A 152 26.41 29.24 3.30
CA GLY A 152 25.06 28.82 2.91
C GLY A 152 24.81 27.33 3.20
N PHE A 153 25.85 26.50 3.08
CA PHE A 153 25.78 25.09 3.48
C PHE A 153 25.52 24.89 4.98
N ASP A 154 26.11 25.72 5.85
CA ASP A 154 25.87 25.64 7.29
C ASP A 154 24.44 26.06 7.64
N ILE A 155 23.89 27.06 6.94
CA ILE A 155 22.49 27.47 7.10
C ILE A 155 21.54 26.32 6.71
N VAL A 156 21.80 25.64 5.60
CA VAL A 156 21.01 24.48 5.16
C VAL A 156 21.13 23.31 6.14
N ARG A 157 22.33 23.07 6.69
CA ARG A 157 22.55 22.04 7.71
C ARG A 157 21.77 22.35 8.99
N MET A 158 21.86 23.57 9.51
CA MET A 158 21.09 24.02 10.67
C MET A 158 19.58 23.86 10.45
N MET A 159 19.09 24.27 9.27
CA MET A 159 17.68 24.11 8.90
C MET A 159 17.24 22.64 8.95
N THR A 160 18.04 21.75 8.35
CA THR A 160 17.73 20.31 8.30
C THR A 160 17.72 19.71 9.70
N SER A 161 18.70 20.05 10.54
CA SER A 161 18.78 19.58 11.93
C SER A 161 17.60 20.07 12.77
N ALA A 162 17.25 21.36 12.71
CA ALA A 162 16.09 21.89 13.43
C ALA A 162 14.80 21.19 13.00
N LYS A 163 14.62 20.93 11.70
CA LYS A 163 13.41 20.27 11.19
C LYS A 163 13.31 18.82 11.63
N GLN A 164 14.44 18.10 11.67
CA GLN A 164 14.47 16.72 12.16
C GLN A 164 14.06 16.64 13.64
N ILE A 165 14.58 17.53 14.48
CA ILE A 165 14.18 17.61 15.89
C ILE A 165 12.70 18.00 16.02
N GLU A 166 12.22 18.96 15.22
CA GLU A 166 10.81 19.37 15.22
C GLU A 166 9.89 18.19 14.90
N VAL A 167 10.23 17.39 13.89
CA VAL A 167 9.45 16.22 13.46
C VAL A 167 9.43 15.15 14.56
N GLU A 168 10.58 14.86 15.17
CA GLU A 168 10.69 13.94 16.30
C GLU A 168 9.82 14.41 17.48
N LEU A 169 9.98 15.66 17.92
CA LEU A 169 9.20 16.25 19.01
C LEU A 169 7.71 16.27 18.72
N ALA A 170 7.31 16.49 17.46
CA ALA A 170 5.90 16.55 17.10
C ALA A 170 5.18 15.23 17.43
N GLY A 171 5.88 14.09 17.35
CA GLY A 171 5.36 12.78 17.71
C GLY A 171 5.00 12.60 19.20
N PHE A 172 5.38 13.55 20.07
CA PHE A 172 5.22 13.44 21.51
C PHE A 172 4.56 14.69 22.11
N ASN A 173 3.80 14.49 23.17
CA ASN A 173 3.40 15.57 24.07
C ASN A 173 4.62 16.03 24.92
N PRO A 174 4.57 17.25 25.51
CA PRO A 174 5.62 17.72 26.41
C PRO A 174 5.83 16.85 27.66
N ASP A 175 4.82 16.07 28.06
CA ASP A 175 4.91 15.08 29.13
C ASP A 175 5.56 13.76 28.69
N GLY A 176 6.02 13.69 27.44
CA GLY A 176 6.71 12.55 26.88
C GLY A 176 5.82 11.45 26.31
N THR A 177 4.50 11.58 26.41
CA THR A 177 3.56 10.58 25.87
C THR A 177 3.48 10.68 24.34
N ALA A 178 3.44 9.54 23.65
CA ALA A 178 3.30 9.52 22.19
C ALA A 178 1.91 10.00 21.74
N LYS A 179 1.88 10.77 20.66
CA LYS A 179 0.66 11.21 20.00
C LYS A 179 0.22 10.19 18.95
N PRO A 180 -0.99 9.63 19.04
CA PRO A 180 -1.49 8.74 18.01
C PRO A 180 -1.73 9.54 16.72
N ARG A 181 -1.22 9.02 15.61
CA ARG A 181 -1.20 9.69 14.31
C ARG A 181 -1.53 8.72 13.21
N VAL A 182 -2.24 9.19 12.19
CA VAL A 182 -2.67 8.37 11.06
C VAL A 182 -2.42 9.08 9.75
N MET A 183 -2.20 8.31 8.68
CA MET A 183 -2.39 8.82 7.33
C MET A 183 -3.89 9.03 7.08
N GLY A 184 -4.23 10.00 6.23
CA GLY A 184 -5.61 10.26 5.88
C GLY A 184 -5.75 11.46 4.98
N VAL A 185 -6.98 11.85 4.69
CA VAL A 185 -7.29 12.98 3.82
C VAL A 185 -8.38 13.84 4.44
N LEU A 186 -8.12 15.13 4.52
CA LEU A 186 -9.03 16.16 5.02
C LEU A 186 -9.54 17.03 3.87
N ASP A 187 -10.69 17.67 4.06
CA ASP A 187 -11.16 18.68 3.12
C ASP A 187 -10.36 19.97 3.33
N LYS A 188 -10.05 20.66 2.23
CA LYS A 188 -9.47 22.00 2.29
C LYS A 188 -10.49 23.00 2.83
N PRO A 189 -10.07 24.17 3.31
CA PRO A 189 -11.02 25.19 3.74
C PRO A 189 -11.78 25.78 2.56
N VAL A 190 -13.01 26.25 2.79
CA VAL A 190 -13.81 26.97 1.77
C VAL A 190 -13.17 28.31 1.39
N THR A 191 -12.52 28.97 2.35
CA THR A 191 -11.83 30.24 2.15
C THR A 191 -10.37 30.15 2.52
N ALA A 192 -9.51 30.84 1.76
CA ALA A 192 -8.09 30.84 2.03
C ALA A 192 -7.82 31.61 3.33
N SER A 193 -7.32 30.91 4.35
CA SER A 193 -6.89 31.56 5.58
C SER A 193 -5.65 32.45 5.33
N PRO A 194 -5.53 33.64 5.93
CA PRO A 194 -4.30 34.44 5.87
C PRO A 194 -3.08 33.69 6.43
N VAL A 195 -3.33 32.72 7.33
CA VAL A 195 -2.35 31.91 8.05
C VAL A 195 -1.72 30.81 7.19
N THR A 196 -2.40 30.29 6.16
CA THR A 196 -1.80 29.28 5.24
C THR A 196 -0.63 29.85 4.44
N ARG A 197 -0.59 31.17 4.26
CA ARG A 197 0.54 31.89 3.65
C ARG A 197 1.78 31.96 4.56
N ARG A 198 1.61 31.81 5.88
CA ARG A 198 2.67 31.95 6.90
C ARG A 198 3.14 30.62 7.51
N GLN A 199 2.24 29.66 7.75
CA GLN A 199 2.60 28.36 8.35
C GLN A 199 3.22 27.35 7.36
N ARG A 200 3.03 27.54 6.04
CA ARG A 200 3.77 26.80 5.00
C ARG A 200 5.19 27.35 4.77
N GLY A 201 5.75 28.07 5.73
CA GLY A 201 7.13 28.58 5.75
C GLY A 201 8.20 27.51 6.00
N GLY A 202 8.00 26.29 5.48
CA GLY A 202 9.07 25.31 5.34
C GLY A 202 9.81 25.58 4.03
N MET A 203 11.03 26.12 4.14
CA MET A 203 11.91 26.68 3.09
C MET A 203 11.72 28.18 2.80
N VAL A 204 12.50 29.00 3.52
CA VAL A 204 13.26 30.05 2.85
C VAL A 204 14.28 29.31 2.00
N GLY A 205 14.01 29.14 0.71
CA GLY A 205 15.00 28.57 -0.19
C GLY A 205 16.26 29.45 -0.26
N GLY A 206 17.24 28.99 -1.02
CA GLY A 206 18.50 29.70 -1.19
C GLY A 206 18.31 31.17 -1.63
N PRO A 207 19.39 31.96 -1.69
CA PRO A 207 19.36 33.41 -1.91
C PRO A 207 18.54 33.94 -3.11
N ASN A 208 17.99 33.08 -3.97
CA ASN A 208 17.08 33.39 -5.09
C ASN A 208 15.65 32.79 -5.00
N SER A 209 15.21 32.18 -3.89
CA SER A 209 13.82 31.72 -3.79
C SER A 209 12.92 32.83 -3.26
N GLY A 210 12.10 33.41 -4.15
CA GLY A 210 10.83 34.01 -3.72
C GLY A 210 10.06 33.01 -2.84
N GLY A 211 9.24 33.49 -1.92
CA GLY A 211 8.47 32.63 -1.01
C GLY A 211 7.76 31.49 -1.74
N ARG A 212 7.49 30.38 -1.04
CA ARG A 212 6.83 29.19 -1.61
C ARG A 212 5.61 29.63 -2.43
N GLN A 213 5.67 29.39 -3.74
CA GLN A 213 4.61 29.74 -4.66
C GLN A 213 3.33 28.99 -4.25
N SER A 214 2.19 29.65 -4.46
CA SER A 214 0.89 29.02 -4.23
C SER A 214 0.67 27.92 -5.27
N SER A 215 0.03 26.83 -4.85
CA SER A 215 -0.44 25.78 -5.76
C SER A 215 -1.63 26.23 -6.61
N GLY A 216 -2.35 27.29 -6.19
CA GLY A 216 -3.63 27.70 -6.78
C GLY A 216 -4.82 26.84 -6.35
N PHE A 217 -4.61 25.85 -5.49
CA PHE A 217 -5.61 24.89 -5.01
C PHE A 217 -5.69 24.87 -3.48
N GLU A 218 -5.61 26.02 -2.81
CA GLU A 218 -5.61 26.10 -1.33
C GLU A 218 -7.01 26.00 -0.72
N THR A 219 -8.06 26.10 -1.53
CA THR A 219 -9.45 26.05 -1.09
C THR A 219 -10.23 24.99 -1.87
N ILE A 220 -11.40 24.63 -1.33
CA ILE A 220 -12.40 23.87 -2.07
C ILE A 220 -12.80 24.65 -3.32
N GLY A 221 -12.90 23.95 -4.45
CA GLY A 221 -13.37 24.54 -5.68
C GLY A 221 -13.16 23.66 -6.91
N ASP A 222 -13.77 24.10 -8.00
CA ASP A 222 -13.70 23.45 -9.29
C ASP A 222 -12.30 23.54 -9.90
N SER A 223 -11.91 22.47 -10.60
CA SER A 223 -10.61 22.38 -11.24
C SER A 223 -10.62 23.17 -12.55
N PRO A 224 -9.61 23.98 -12.85
CA PRO A 224 -9.41 24.52 -14.18
C PRO A 224 -9.17 23.40 -15.20
N PHE A 225 -9.71 23.55 -16.40
CA PHE A 225 -9.36 22.68 -17.52
C PHE A 225 -7.94 22.99 -18.00
N PHE A 226 -7.09 21.97 -18.05
CA PHE A 226 -5.71 22.09 -18.54
C PHE A 226 -5.61 21.52 -19.94
N ALA A 227 -5.47 22.38 -20.95
CA ALA A 227 -5.43 21.95 -22.34
C ALA A 227 -4.24 21.00 -22.56
N ARG A 228 -4.54 19.76 -22.98
CA ARG A 228 -3.55 18.68 -23.10
C ARG A 228 -2.79 18.32 -21.80
N GLY A 229 -3.38 18.60 -20.64
CA GLY A 229 -2.78 18.34 -19.34
C GLY A 229 -1.65 19.31 -18.97
N ASP A 230 -1.44 20.36 -19.76
CA ASP A 230 -0.42 21.38 -19.56
C ASP A 230 -0.91 22.43 -18.55
N ILE A 231 -0.30 22.46 -17.36
CA ILE A 231 -0.71 23.37 -16.27
C ILE A 231 -0.52 24.86 -16.61
N ALA A 232 0.26 25.17 -17.65
CA ALA A 232 0.41 26.53 -18.15
C ALA A 232 -0.73 26.97 -19.08
N LYS A 233 -1.54 26.02 -19.57
CA LYS A 233 -2.66 26.27 -20.50
C LYS A 233 -3.98 26.03 -19.80
N GLU A 234 -4.29 26.94 -18.90
CA GLU A 234 -5.52 26.96 -18.13
C GLU A 234 -6.67 27.58 -18.94
N GLU A 235 -7.80 26.89 -18.94
CA GLU A 235 -9.05 27.35 -19.55
C GLU A 235 -10.15 27.46 -18.47
N GLU A 236 -11.42 27.41 -18.88
CA GLU A 236 -12.55 27.49 -17.96
C GLU A 236 -12.54 26.37 -16.91
N LYS A 237 -13.13 26.67 -15.76
CA LYS A 237 -13.29 25.69 -14.69
C LYS A 237 -14.33 24.65 -15.07
N VAL A 238 -14.04 23.40 -14.73
CA VAL A 238 -14.96 22.28 -14.88
C VAL A 238 -15.55 21.95 -13.51
N PRO A 239 -16.88 21.97 -13.37
CA PRO A 239 -17.54 21.56 -12.13
C PRO A 239 -17.06 20.20 -11.67
N ARG A 240 -16.85 20.06 -10.36
CA ARG A 240 -16.50 18.76 -9.75
C ARG A 240 -17.59 17.74 -10.02
N GLY A 241 -17.20 16.50 -10.26
CA GLY A 241 -18.14 15.44 -10.59
C GLY A 241 -17.47 14.13 -10.94
N ILE A 242 -18.29 13.21 -11.45
CA ILE A 242 -17.92 11.88 -11.92
C ILE A 242 -17.99 11.83 -13.45
N PRO A 243 -17.37 10.83 -14.09
CA PRO A 243 -17.49 10.68 -15.54
C PRO A 243 -18.94 10.52 -15.99
N SER A 244 -19.35 11.36 -16.95
CA SER A 244 -20.73 11.48 -17.42
C SER A 244 -21.35 10.18 -17.90
N PHE A 245 -20.58 9.31 -18.58
CA PHE A 245 -21.10 8.00 -19.02
C PHE A 245 -21.37 7.02 -17.85
N LEU A 246 -20.74 7.21 -16.69
CA LEU A 246 -20.97 6.42 -15.48
C LEU A 246 -22.09 6.98 -14.60
N SER A 247 -22.51 8.22 -14.84
CA SER A 247 -23.51 8.90 -14.02
C SER A 247 -24.92 8.35 -14.22
N GLY A 248 -25.15 7.54 -15.27
CA GLY A 248 -26.49 7.06 -15.63
C GLY A 248 -27.46 8.20 -15.95
N GLY A 249 -26.93 9.38 -16.32
CA GLY A 249 -27.70 10.60 -16.57
C GLY A 249 -28.07 11.39 -15.31
N LYS A 250 -27.50 11.06 -14.14
CA LYS A 250 -27.66 11.81 -12.90
C LYS A 250 -26.31 12.36 -12.44
N ASP A 251 -26.14 13.67 -12.54
CA ASP A 251 -24.93 14.31 -12.03
C ASP A 251 -24.84 14.16 -10.51
N LEU A 252 -23.62 14.04 -10.02
CA LEU A 252 -23.34 13.97 -8.59
C LEU A 252 -23.51 15.37 -7.98
N GLU A 253 -24.47 15.54 -7.07
CA GLU A 253 -24.67 16.80 -6.35
C GLU A 253 -23.56 16.99 -5.30
N ILE A 254 -22.59 17.85 -5.60
CA ILE A 254 -21.48 18.16 -4.69
C ILE A 254 -21.72 19.54 -4.04
N PRO A 255 -21.81 19.62 -2.70
CA PRO A 255 -21.91 20.90 -1.99
C PRO A 255 -20.73 21.84 -2.30
N GLY A 256 -21.01 23.14 -2.36
CA GLY A 256 -19.99 24.15 -2.64
C GLY A 256 -18.92 24.27 -1.54
N ASP A 257 -19.22 23.80 -0.33
CA ASP A 257 -18.37 23.83 0.86
C ASP A 257 -17.79 22.45 1.25
N ALA A 258 -18.03 21.42 0.45
CA ALA A 258 -17.47 20.07 0.61
C ALA A 258 -16.50 19.77 -0.52
N SER A 259 -15.52 18.88 -0.33
CA SER A 259 -14.58 18.50 -1.39
C SER A 259 -15.23 17.74 -2.55
N GLY A 260 -16.31 16.99 -2.30
CA GLY A 260 -16.89 16.00 -3.22
C GLY A 260 -16.45 14.56 -2.94
N ARG A 261 -15.54 14.33 -1.98
CA ARG A 261 -15.02 12.98 -1.69
C ARG A 261 -16.05 12.06 -1.06
N LEU A 262 -16.90 12.59 -0.19
CA LEU A 262 -17.94 11.79 0.47
C LEU A 262 -18.97 11.36 -0.57
N GLU A 263 -19.40 12.30 -1.40
CA GLU A 263 -20.35 12.11 -2.49
C GLU A 263 -19.81 11.09 -3.50
N LEU A 264 -18.53 11.19 -3.86
CA LEU A 264 -17.86 10.21 -4.71
C LEU A 264 -17.85 8.82 -4.06
N ALA A 265 -17.54 8.71 -2.76
CA ALA A 265 -17.49 7.43 -2.05
C ALA A 265 -18.89 6.80 -1.93
N GLU A 266 -19.92 7.60 -1.67
CA GLU A 266 -21.32 7.16 -1.63
C GLU A 266 -21.80 6.70 -3.01
N TRP A 267 -21.41 7.40 -4.08
CA TRP A 267 -21.70 6.98 -5.44
C TRP A 267 -20.97 5.68 -5.83
N ILE A 268 -19.69 5.53 -5.47
CA ILE A 268 -18.94 4.29 -5.70
C ILE A 268 -19.64 3.11 -5.02
N ALA A 269 -20.10 3.29 -3.78
CA ALA A 269 -20.80 2.25 -3.01
C ALA A 269 -22.32 2.18 -3.28
N SER A 270 -22.83 2.94 -4.25
CA SER A 270 -24.25 2.99 -4.59
C SER A 270 -24.68 1.76 -5.38
N THR A 271 -25.94 1.36 -5.21
CA THR A 271 -26.57 0.33 -6.05
C THR A 271 -26.80 0.78 -7.49
N ASP A 272 -26.78 2.09 -7.75
CA ASP A 272 -26.88 2.66 -9.09
C ASP A 272 -25.57 2.48 -9.89
N ASN A 273 -24.44 2.26 -9.19
CA ASN A 273 -23.15 1.95 -9.81
C ASN A 273 -22.89 0.44 -9.85
N THR A 274 -23.12 -0.16 -11.01
CA THR A 274 -22.94 -1.61 -11.19
C THR A 274 -21.49 -2.04 -11.37
N LEU A 275 -20.55 -1.13 -11.67
CA LEU A 275 -19.14 -1.49 -11.86
C LEU A 275 -18.50 -1.94 -10.55
N THR A 276 -18.74 -1.20 -9.45
CA THR A 276 -18.09 -1.49 -8.17
C THR A 276 -18.32 -2.91 -7.70
N SER A 277 -19.57 -3.37 -7.74
CA SER A 277 -19.91 -4.74 -7.34
C SER A 277 -19.27 -5.80 -8.26
N ARG A 278 -19.26 -5.57 -9.58
CA ARG A 278 -18.62 -6.47 -10.55
C ARG A 278 -17.10 -6.54 -10.36
N VAL A 279 -16.45 -5.40 -10.17
CA VAL A 279 -14.99 -5.32 -9.99
C VAL A 279 -14.56 -6.03 -8.71
N ILE A 280 -15.24 -5.76 -7.58
CA ILE A 280 -14.94 -6.43 -6.31
C ILE A 280 -15.18 -7.93 -6.41
N VAL A 281 -16.29 -8.36 -7.01
CA VAL A 281 -16.56 -9.79 -7.24
C VAL A 281 -15.48 -10.43 -8.09
N ASN A 282 -15.08 -9.79 -9.18
CA ASN A 282 -14.04 -10.30 -10.06
C ASN A 282 -12.67 -10.41 -9.36
N ARG A 283 -12.31 -9.43 -8.52
CA ARG A 283 -11.08 -9.48 -7.72
C ARG A 283 -11.10 -10.62 -6.72
N VAL A 284 -12.20 -10.79 -5.96
CA VAL A 284 -12.34 -11.92 -5.03
C VAL A 284 -12.30 -13.25 -5.77
N TRP A 285 -12.95 -13.33 -6.93
CA TRP A 285 -12.88 -14.49 -7.80
C TRP A 285 -11.44 -14.77 -8.26
N HIS A 286 -10.72 -13.76 -8.73
CA HIS A 286 -9.32 -13.89 -9.15
C HIS A 286 -8.44 -14.47 -8.03
N TRP A 287 -8.54 -13.96 -6.80
CA TRP A 287 -7.75 -14.47 -5.67
C TRP A 287 -8.09 -15.92 -5.29
N LEU A 288 -9.33 -16.35 -5.49
CA LEU A 288 -9.77 -17.71 -5.15
C LEU A 288 -9.53 -18.73 -6.28
N PHE A 289 -9.71 -18.33 -7.54
CA PHE A 289 -9.65 -19.21 -8.72
C PHE A 289 -8.39 -19.03 -9.57
N GLY A 290 -7.50 -18.09 -9.20
CA GLY A 290 -6.25 -17.76 -9.91
C GLY A 290 -6.41 -16.88 -11.15
N ARG A 291 -7.64 -16.77 -11.68
CA ARG A 291 -7.96 -15.97 -12.87
C ARG A 291 -9.33 -15.33 -12.69
N GLY A 292 -9.44 -14.03 -12.97
CA GLY A 292 -10.71 -13.32 -12.92
C GLY A 292 -11.68 -13.82 -13.98
N LEU A 293 -12.99 -13.66 -13.75
CA LEU A 293 -14.00 -13.80 -14.80
C LEU A 293 -13.76 -12.78 -15.92
N VAL A 294 -13.37 -11.57 -15.55
CA VAL A 294 -12.70 -10.59 -16.41
C VAL A 294 -11.21 -10.68 -16.09
N GLU A 295 -10.40 -11.11 -17.06
CA GLU A 295 -8.98 -11.35 -16.85
C GLU A 295 -8.21 -10.06 -16.52
N SER A 296 -8.56 -8.94 -17.17
CA SER A 296 -8.01 -7.62 -16.89
C SER A 296 -8.64 -7.00 -15.64
N ALA A 297 -8.15 -7.40 -14.45
CA ALA A 297 -8.75 -7.02 -13.17
C ALA A 297 -8.93 -5.50 -12.95
N ASP A 298 -8.04 -4.66 -13.51
CA ASP A 298 -8.10 -3.19 -13.41
C ASP A 298 -8.74 -2.50 -14.61
N ASN A 299 -9.17 -3.25 -15.63
CA ASN A 299 -9.71 -2.68 -16.86
C ASN A 299 -10.91 -3.48 -17.37
N PHE A 300 -12.10 -2.97 -17.08
CA PHE A 300 -13.42 -3.40 -17.56
C PHE A 300 -13.88 -2.56 -18.76
N GLY A 301 -13.06 -1.61 -19.21
CA GLY A 301 -13.32 -0.77 -20.36
C GLY A 301 -13.20 -1.52 -21.69
N ALA A 302 -13.37 -0.80 -22.79
CA ALA A 302 -13.39 -1.34 -24.14
C ALA A 302 -12.07 -2.02 -24.57
N SER A 303 -10.94 -1.65 -23.96
CA SER A 303 -9.64 -2.29 -24.18
C SER A 303 -9.36 -3.47 -23.23
N GLY A 304 -10.24 -3.71 -22.26
CA GLY A 304 -10.17 -4.82 -21.33
C GLY A 304 -10.69 -6.14 -21.92
N ALA A 305 -10.45 -7.23 -21.21
CA ALA A 305 -10.99 -8.54 -21.53
C ALA A 305 -12.51 -8.57 -21.31
N SER A 306 -13.23 -9.27 -22.18
CA SER A 306 -14.64 -9.58 -21.93
C SER A 306 -14.78 -10.63 -20.83
N PRO A 307 -15.85 -10.61 -20.02
CA PRO A 307 -16.08 -11.62 -19.01
C PRO A 307 -16.28 -13.00 -19.67
N SER A 308 -15.60 -14.02 -19.15
CA SER A 308 -15.79 -15.42 -19.60
C SER A 308 -17.20 -15.92 -19.32
N HIS A 309 -17.80 -15.49 -18.21
CA HIS A 309 -19.15 -15.85 -17.77
C HIS A 309 -19.93 -14.59 -17.32
N PRO A 310 -20.49 -13.80 -18.26
CA PRO A 310 -21.14 -12.52 -17.93
C PRO A 310 -22.33 -12.69 -16.99
N GLU A 311 -23.18 -13.71 -17.19
CA GLU A 311 -24.36 -13.94 -16.35
C GLU A 311 -23.98 -14.33 -14.92
N LEU A 312 -22.88 -15.09 -14.76
CA LEU A 312 -22.36 -15.47 -13.44
C LEU A 312 -21.82 -14.25 -12.71
N LEU A 313 -21.04 -13.41 -13.39
CA LEU A 313 -20.53 -12.16 -12.83
C LEU A 313 -21.67 -11.27 -12.36
N ASP A 314 -22.71 -11.10 -13.19
CA ASP A 314 -23.88 -10.29 -12.85
C ASP A 314 -24.70 -10.89 -11.71
N TYR A 315 -24.81 -12.22 -11.64
CA TYR A 315 -25.45 -12.89 -10.51
C TYR A 315 -24.70 -12.63 -9.21
N LEU A 316 -23.39 -12.85 -9.19
CA LEU A 316 -22.56 -12.67 -8.01
C LEU A 316 -22.50 -11.21 -7.58
N ALA A 317 -22.40 -10.26 -8.51
CA ALA A 317 -22.42 -8.83 -8.23
C ALA A 317 -23.73 -8.39 -7.55
N ARG A 318 -24.88 -8.82 -8.07
CA ARG A 318 -26.19 -8.54 -7.44
C ARG A 318 -26.33 -9.18 -6.07
N GLN A 319 -25.87 -10.42 -5.91
CA GLN A 319 -25.89 -11.10 -4.60
C GLN A 319 -24.98 -10.39 -3.60
N PHE A 320 -23.79 -9.95 -4.02
CA PHE A 320 -22.85 -9.24 -3.16
C PHE A 320 -23.46 -7.96 -2.57
N VAL A 321 -24.17 -7.18 -3.38
CA VAL A 321 -24.92 -5.99 -2.93
C VAL A 321 -26.06 -6.39 -1.99
N THR A 322 -26.85 -7.40 -2.35
CA THR A 322 -27.98 -7.90 -1.54
C THR A 322 -27.53 -8.42 -0.17
N ASP A 323 -26.36 -9.05 -0.12
CA ASP A 323 -25.70 -9.57 1.09
C ASP A 323 -24.99 -8.45 1.90
N GLY A 324 -25.29 -7.18 1.62
CA GLY A 324 -24.78 -6.03 2.35
C GLY A 324 -23.29 -5.77 2.12
N TRP A 325 -22.80 -6.04 0.91
CA TRP A 325 -21.38 -5.86 0.54
C TRP A 325 -20.41 -6.70 1.39
N SER A 326 -20.88 -7.82 1.95
CA SER A 326 -20.09 -8.71 2.80
C SER A 326 -19.11 -9.55 1.98
N ILE A 327 -17.83 -9.18 2.02
CA ILE A 327 -16.73 -9.96 1.41
C ILE A 327 -16.71 -11.40 1.95
N LYS A 328 -16.97 -11.59 3.24
CA LYS A 328 -17.01 -12.93 3.87
C LYS A 328 -18.14 -13.80 3.30
N THR A 329 -19.32 -13.21 3.09
CA THR A 329 -20.46 -13.94 2.49
C THR A 329 -20.16 -14.32 1.04
N LEU A 330 -19.55 -13.40 0.28
CA LEU A 330 -19.13 -13.65 -1.10
C LEU A 330 -18.09 -14.78 -1.19
N ILE A 331 -17.02 -14.71 -0.37
CA ILE A 331 -16.01 -15.77 -0.29
C ILE A 331 -16.67 -17.10 0.05
N LYS A 332 -17.52 -17.14 1.10
CA LYS A 332 -18.22 -18.37 1.49
C LYS A 332 -19.00 -18.95 0.31
N ARG A 333 -19.77 -18.12 -0.41
CA ARG A 333 -20.55 -18.55 -1.58
C ARG A 333 -19.68 -19.17 -2.67
N MET A 334 -18.54 -18.55 -2.98
CA MET A 334 -17.57 -19.05 -3.96
C MET A 334 -16.93 -20.37 -3.53
N VAL A 335 -16.39 -20.45 -2.30
CA VAL A 335 -15.67 -21.65 -1.84
C VAL A 335 -16.57 -22.85 -1.55
N THR A 336 -17.87 -22.63 -1.34
CA THR A 336 -18.87 -23.71 -1.23
C THR A 336 -19.48 -24.13 -2.56
N SER A 337 -19.08 -23.49 -3.67
CA SER A 337 -19.59 -23.84 -5.00
C SER A 337 -18.99 -25.17 -5.49
N ARG A 338 -19.74 -25.88 -6.34
CA ARG A 338 -19.21 -27.09 -7.01
C ARG A 338 -17.92 -26.79 -7.76
N VAL A 339 -17.87 -25.65 -8.47
CA VAL A 339 -16.73 -25.28 -9.33
C VAL A 339 -15.44 -25.14 -8.51
N TYR A 340 -15.50 -24.49 -7.34
CA TYR A 340 -14.34 -24.39 -6.44
C TYR A 340 -13.92 -25.73 -5.84
N GLN A 341 -14.86 -26.67 -5.70
CA GLN A 341 -14.62 -28.00 -5.12
C GLN A 341 -14.23 -29.07 -6.15
N LEU A 342 -14.11 -28.72 -7.44
CA LEU A 342 -13.60 -29.64 -8.45
C LEU A 342 -12.12 -29.94 -8.17
N GLY A 343 -11.68 -31.16 -8.49
CA GLY A 343 -10.25 -31.49 -8.48
C GLY A 343 -9.52 -30.94 -9.71
N SER A 344 -8.20 -31.02 -9.70
CA SER A 344 -7.31 -30.56 -10.78
C SER A 344 -7.06 -31.62 -11.88
N HIS A 345 -7.75 -32.76 -11.81
CA HIS A 345 -7.53 -33.93 -12.66
C HIS A 345 -7.54 -33.60 -14.16
N HIS A 346 -6.54 -34.11 -14.86
CA HIS A 346 -6.44 -33.98 -16.30
C HIS A 346 -7.42 -34.90 -17.02
N ASP A 347 -8.23 -34.34 -17.92
CA ASP A 347 -9.03 -35.07 -18.91
C ASP A 347 -8.61 -34.61 -20.30
N GLU A 348 -8.21 -35.55 -21.16
CA GLU A 348 -7.66 -35.23 -22.48
C GLU A 348 -8.69 -34.57 -23.41
N THR A 349 -9.96 -34.98 -23.32
CA THR A 349 -11.01 -34.42 -24.19
C THR A 349 -11.30 -32.98 -23.81
N ASN A 350 -11.46 -32.70 -22.51
CA ASN A 350 -11.70 -31.35 -22.01
C ASN A 350 -10.48 -30.45 -22.22
N PHE A 351 -9.26 -30.98 -22.02
CA PHE A 351 -8.03 -30.21 -22.25
C PHE A 351 -7.88 -29.80 -23.72
N LEU A 352 -8.20 -30.68 -24.68
CA LEU A 352 -8.16 -30.33 -26.10
C LEU A 352 -9.24 -29.30 -26.48
N ALA A 353 -10.38 -29.28 -25.80
CA ALA A 353 -11.46 -28.33 -26.04
C ALA A 353 -11.24 -26.97 -25.37
N ASP A 354 -10.65 -26.96 -24.18
CA ASP A 354 -10.44 -25.78 -23.34
C ASP A 354 -9.14 -25.94 -22.51
N PRO A 355 -7.97 -25.77 -23.15
CA PRO A 355 -6.67 -26.01 -22.51
C PRO A 355 -6.37 -25.02 -21.37
N ASP A 356 -6.86 -23.79 -21.50
CA ASP A 356 -6.68 -22.70 -20.54
C ASP A 356 -7.73 -22.72 -19.41
N ASN A 357 -8.61 -23.73 -19.40
CA ASN A 357 -9.67 -23.94 -18.41
C ASN A 357 -10.58 -22.70 -18.25
N HIS A 358 -10.87 -22.01 -19.35
CA HIS A 358 -11.79 -20.87 -19.39
C HIS A 358 -13.21 -21.23 -18.93
N LEU A 359 -13.66 -22.45 -19.22
CA LEU A 359 -14.98 -23.00 -18.88
C LEU A 359 -15.01 -23.67 -17.50
N LEU A 360 -13.89 -23.66 -16.77
CA LEU A 360 -13.80 -24.09 -15.38
C LEU A 360 -14.25 -25.55 -15.17
N TRP A 361 -13.81 -26.45 -16.06
CA TRP A 361 -14.13 -27.87 -16.00
C TRP A 361 -13.29 -28.63 -14.95
N ARG A 362 -12.26 -27.99 -14.41
CA ARG A 362 -11.43 -28.45 -13.28
C ARG A 362 -10.97 -27.28 -12.41
N SER A 363 -10.36 -27.57 -11.27
CA SER A 363 -9.64 -26.54 -10.50
C SER A 363 -8.34 -26.13 -11.20
N ASN A 364 -7.96 -24.86 -11.04
CA ASN A 364 -6.72 -24.30 -11.57
C ASN A 364 -5.59 -24.53 -10.57
N ALA A 365 -4.52 -25.19 -11.01
CA ALA A 365 -3.26 -25.20 -10.26
C ALA A 365 -2.74 -23.76 -10.18
N ARG A 366 -2.72 -23.20 -8.97
CA ARG A 366 -2.32 -21.83 -8.70
C ARG A 366 -1.05 -21.83 -7.87
N ARG A 367 -0.08 -21.02 -8.29
CA ARG A 367 1.10 -20.78 -7.47
C ARG A 367 0.74 -19.92 -6.27
N LEU A 368 1.29 -20.25 -5.11
CA LEU A 368 1.19 -19.43 -3.91
C LEU A 368 1.96 -18.11 -4.07
N ASP A 369 1.34 -17.02 -3.63
CA ASP A 369 1.98 -15.70 -3.53
C ASP A 369 3.06 -15.69 -2.44
N ALA A 370 4.01 -14.75 -2.52
CA ALA A 370 5.11 -14.61 -1.57
C ALA A 370 4.68 -14.66 -0.09
N GLU A 371 3.63 -13.90 0.26
CA GLU A 371 3.09 -13.85 1.62
C GLU A 371 2.57 -15.22 2.07
N THR A 372 1.92 -15.95 1.16
CA THR A 372 1.36 -17.27 1.47
C THR A 372 2.46 -18.32 1.61
N ILE A 373 3.49 -18.28 0.75
CA ILE A 373 4.66 -19.16 0.87
C ILE A 373 5.31 -18.98 2.24
N ARG A 374 5.61 -17.72 2.62
CA ARG A 374 6.24 -17.39 3.90
C ARG A 374 5.37 -17.80 5.09
N ASP A 375 4.09 -17.40 5.08
CA ASP A 375 3.16 -17.69 6.19
C ASP A 375 2.90 -19.19 6.34
N SER A 376 2.90 -19.95 5.24
CA SER A 376 2.80 -21.41 5.26
C SER A 376 4.02 -22.07 5.90
N MET A 377 5.24 -21.59 5.64
CA MET A 377 6.43 -22.10 6.31
C MET A 377 6.40 -21.84 7.82
N LEU A 378 6.03 -20.63 8.23
CA LEU A 378 5.84 -20.28 9.65
C LEU A 378 4.75 -21.12 10.33
N SER A 379 3.66 -21.40 9.61
CA SER A 379 2.56 -22.23 10.10
C SER A 379 2.96 -23.69 10.26
N ALA A 380 3.66 -24.24 9.27
CA ALA A 380 4.18 -25.62 9.29
C ALA A 380 5.23 -25.80 10.39
N SER A 381 6.15 -24.85 10.55
CA SER A 381 7.14 -24.84 11.64
C SER A 381 6.51 -24.69 13.03
N GLY A 382 5.31 -24.09 13.10
CA GLY A 382 4.62 -23.79 14.35
C GLY A 382 5.09 -22.50 15.00
N LEU A 383 5.86 -21.68 14.28
CA LEU A 383 6.35 -20.40 14.76
C LEU A 383 5.39 -19.24 14.46
N LEU A 384 4.41 -19.42 13.56
CA LEU A 384 3.48 -18.36 13.16
C LEU A 384 2.72 -17.77 14.36
N ASP A 385 3.03 -16.51 14.65
CA ASP A 385 2.24 -15.66 15.52
C ASP A 385 1.04 -15.10 14.74
N ARG A 386 -0.16 -15.33 15.27
CA ARG A 386 -1.41 -14.86 14.66
C ARG A 386 -1.84 -13.51 15.23
N GLU A 387 -1.23 -13.05 16.31
CA GLU A 387 -1.50 -11.75 16.89
C GLU A 387 -0.81 -10.67 16.04
N PRO A 388 -1.56 -9.64 15.59
CA PRO A 388 -0.95 -8.51 14.89
C PRO A 388 0.06 -7.82 15.81
N PRO A 389 1.28 -7.53 15.34
CA PRO A 389 2.23 -6.77 16.13
C PRO A 389 1.73 -5.34 16.34
N ILE A 390 1.95 -4.79 17.54
CA ILE A 390 1.71 -3.36 17.80
C ILE A 390 2.89 -2.56 17.21
N GLY A 391 2.65 -1.99 16.04
CA GLY A 391 3.61 -1.19 15.29
C GLY A 391 4.65 -2.02 14.53
N SER A 392 5.72 -1.36 14.09
CA SER A 392 6.77 -1.97 13.26
C SER A 392 8.09 -1.22 13.43
N PRO A 393 9.22 -1.76 12.93
CA PRO A 393 10.47 -1.02 12.86
C PRO A 393 10.35 0.35 12.17
N ILE A 394 9.48 0.49 11.15
CA ILE A 394 9.15 1.79 10.53
C ILE A 394 8.52 2.73 11.55
N ALA A 395 7.54 2.25 12.31
CA ALA A 395 6.88 3.07 13.33
C ALA A 395 7.79 3.40 14.52
N LEU A 396 8.77 2.55 14.84
CA LEU A 396 9.80 2.79 15.87
C LEU A 396 10.87 3.78 15.42
N ALA A 397 11.27 3.73 14.16
CA ALA A 397 12.17 4.71 13.59
C ALA A 397 11.57 6.12 13.59
N GLY A 398 10.28 6.21 13.25
CA GLY A 398 9.58 7.48 13.09
C GLY A 398 9.81 8.10 11.71
N ASP A 399 9.42 9.36 11.57
CA ASP A 399 9.37 10.05 10.28
C ASP A 399 10.78 10.44 9.78
N GLY A 400 11.17 9.93 8.61
CA GLY A 400 12.45 10.28 7.99
C GLY A 400 12.79 9.40 6.78
N PRO A 401 13.94 9.63 6.13
CA PRO A 401 14.37 8.83 5.00
C PRO A 401 14.82 7.42 5.44
N VAL A 402 14.48 6.43 4.62
CA VAL A 402 14.96 5.04 4.69
C VAL A 402 16.04 4.87 3.60
N GLY A 403 17.22 4.33 3.95
CA GLY A 403 18.35 4.18 3.02
C GLY A 403 19.20 5.46 2.77
N GLY A 404 20.43 5.29 2.25
CA GLY A 404 21.45 6.36 1.98
C GLY A 404 22.50 6.75 3.07
N GLN A 405 23.75 7.09 2.70
CA GLN A 405 24.89 7.29 3.64
C GLN A 405 24.79 8.46 4.67
N ARG A 406 23.82 9.37 4.56
CA ARG A 406 23.67 10.52 5.48
C ARG A 406 22.19 10.73 5.82
N TYR A 407 21.89 10.79 7.12
CA TYR A 407 20.58 11.11 7.72
C TYR A 407 19.50 10.01 7.68
N GLN A 408 19.88 8.73 7.56
CA GLN A 408 18.95 7.59 7.71
C GLN A 408 18.37 7.50 9.12
N VAL A 409 17.10 7.12 9.20
CA VAL A 409 16.44 6.73 10.47
C VAL A 409 16.33 5.21 10.60
N LEU A 410 16.44 4.47 9.48
CA LEU A 410 16.50 3.00 9.41
C LEU A 410 17.52 2.54 8.38
N LYS A 411 18.25 1.48 8.73
CA LYS A 411 19.08 0.74 7.78
C LYS A 411 18.23 -0.22 6.95
N GLU A 412 18.66 -0.47 5.73
CA GLU A 412 17.95 -1.37 4.82
C GLU A 412 17.98 -2.81 5.35
N GLU A 413 19.09 -3.24 5.94
CA GLU A 413 19.25 -4.58 6.51
C GLU A 413 18.35 -4.79 7.73
N GLU A 414 18.16 -3.75 8.56
CA GLU A 414 17.27 -3.79 9.72
C GLU A 414 15.81 -3.93 9.30
N LEU A 415 15.44 -3.41 8.13
CA LEU A 415 14.09 -3.47 7.58
C LEU A 415 13.85 -4.76 6.77
N ALA A 416 14.84 -5.20 5.99
CA ALA A 416 14.80 -6.46 5.25
C ALA A 416 14.84 -7.67 6.21
N GLY A 417 15.58 -7.55 7.31
CA GLY A 417 15.69 -8.53 8.39
C GLY A 417 14.67 -8.38 9.52
N ALA A 418 13.73 -7.42 9.43
CA ALA A 418 12.64 -7.21 10.39
C ALA A 418 11.58 -8.34 10.44
N GLY A 419 11.98 -9.56 10.07
CA GLY A 419 11.14 -10.74 9.99
C GLY A 419 10.76 -11.23 11.39
N GLY A 420 9.68 -10.69 11.94
CA GLY A 420 8.99 -11.33 13.06
C GLY A 420 8.21 -12.55 12.56
N ASN A 421 7.89 -13.47 13.46
CA ASN A 421 7.12 -14.67 13.10
C ASN A 421 5.62 -14.42 12.91
N PHE A 422 5.19 -13.17 12.77
CA PHE A 422 3.81 -12.83 12.46
C PHE A 422 3.51 -12.92 10.96
N ARG A 423 2.22 -12.83 10.61
CA ARG A 423 1.73 -12.87 9.22
C ARG A 423 2.41 -11.80 8.34
N SER A 424 2.71 -12.17 7.11
CA SER A 424 3.46 -11.34 6.15
C SER A 424 2.82 -9.98 5.87
N ILE A 425 1.50 -9.88 6.01
CA ILE A 425 0.74 -8.62 5.85
C ILE A 425 1.09 -7.54 6.89
N TYR A 426 1.78 -7.91 7.98
CA TYR A 426 2.25 -6.98 9.02
C TYR A 426 3.73 -6.67 8.89
N LEU A 427 4.43 -7.28 7.92
CA LEU A 427 5.84 -6.96 7.70
C LEU A 427 5.97 -5.51 7.26
N PRO A 428 6.99 -4.80 7.76
CA PRO A 428 7.22 -3.43 7.36
C PRO A 428 7.69 -3.38 5.90
N VAL A 429 7.00 -2.62 5.07
CA VAL A 429 7.38 -2.39 3.66
C VAL A 429 7.72 -0.92 3.48
N ALA A 430 8.95 -0.65 3.04
CA ALA A 430 9.32 0.65 2.49
C ALA A 430 9.45 0.51 0.96
N ARG A 431 9.13 1.58 0.22
CA ARG A 431 9.09 1.53 -1.26
C ARG A 431 10.35 0.93 -1.90
N ASN A 432 11.52 1.24 -1.36
CA ASN A 432 12.80 0.78 -1.90
C ASN A 432 13.40 -0.42 -1.16
N VAL A 433 12.74 -0.90 -0.09
CA VAL A 433 13.28 -1.96 0.77
C VAL A 433 12.16 -2.89 1.16
N GLN A 434 12.22 -4.09 0.61
CA GLN A 434 11.28 -5.16 0.85
C GLN A 434 12.01 -6.31 1.56
N PRO A 435 11.32 -7.08 2.43
CA PRO A 435 11.87 -8.33 2.94
C PRO A 435 12.28 -9.26 1.78
N GLU A 436 13.45 -9.88 1.87
CA GLU A 436 14.03 -10.69 0.78
C GLU A 436 13.12 -11.82 0.31
N VAL A 437 12.51 -12.54 1.26
CA VAL A 437 11.53 -13.60 0.95
C VAL A 437 10.31 -13.07 0.19
N LEU A 438 9.94 -11.80 0.35
CA LEU A 438 8.85 -11.22 -0.42
C LEU A 438 9.31 -10.85 -1.83
N SER A 439 10.46 -10.15 -1.94
CA SER A 439 10.94 -9.65 -3.22
C SER A 439 11.28 -10.74 -4.24
N ILE A 440 11.63 -11.96 -3.79
CA ILE A 440 11.99 -13.06 -4.69
C ILE A 440 10.78 -13.83 -5.28
N PHE A 441 9.61 -13.76 -4.65
CA PHE A 441 8.40 -14.51 -5.02
C PHE A 441 7.29 -13.60 -5.59
N ASP A 442 7.66 -12.70 -6.50
CA ASP A 442 6.73 -11.84 -7.26
C ASP A 442 5.79 -10.99 -6.37
N PHE A 443 6.31 -10.47 -5.25
CA PHE A 443 5.55 -9.55 -4.39
C PHE A 443 5.14 -8.28 -5.16
N ALA A 444 3.99 -7.72 -4.80
CA ALA A 444 3.49 -6.50 -5.46
C ALA A 444 4.44 -5.32 -5.24
N GLU A 445 4.74 -4.59 -6.31
CA GLU A 445 5.53 -3.36 -6.24
C GLU A 445 4.82 -2.35 -5.31
N PRO A 446 5.41 -2.00 -4.14
CA PRO A 446 4.74 -1.18 -3.13
C PRO A 446 4.42 0.26 -3.58
N SER A 447 5.01 0.68 -4.70
CA SER A 447 4.82 2.01 -5.27
C SER A 447 3.70 2.07 -6.31
N LEU A 448 3.17 0.95 -6.78
CA LEU A 448 2.20 0.89 -7.88
C LEU A 448 0.84 0.33 -7.42
N VAL A 449 -0.20 0.70 -8.15
CA VAL A 449 -1.53 0.06 -8.04
C VAL A 449 -1.56 -1.06 -9.06
N LEU A 450 -1.81 -2.29 -8.60
CA LEU A 450 -1.79 -3.50 -9.42
C LEU A 450 -3.01 -4.35 -9.07
N GLY A 451 -3.74 -4.82 -10.09
CA GLY A 451 -4.89 -5.71 -9.93
C GLY A 451 -4.58 -7.18 -10.10
N SER A 452 -3.44 -7.50 -10.72
CA SER A 452 -2.87 -8.84 -10.80
C SER A 452 -1.35 -8.74 -10.70
N ARG A 453 -0.72 -9.75 -10.11
CA ARG A 453 0.73 -9.86 -10.05
C ARG A 453 1.23 -10.75 -11.17
N ASP A 454 2.43 -10.50 -11.66
CA ASP A 454 3.13 -11.46 -12.49
C ASP A 454 3.44 -12.72 -11.67
N THR A 455 3.57 -13.86 -12.33
CA THR A 455 3.97 -15.12 -11.70
C THR A 455 5.12 -15.70 -12.50
N THR A 456 6.31 -15.79 -11.88
CA THR A 456 7.54 -16.18 -12.57
C THR A 456 8.15 -17.41 -11.94
N ILE A 457 8.49 -18.46 -12.71
CA ILE A 457 9.21 -19.63 -12.19
C ILE A 457 10.67 -19.51 -12.62
N VAL A 458 11.52 -19.04 -11.71
CA VAL A 458 12.94 -18.74 -12.02
C VAL A 458 13.90 -19.48 -11.08
N PRO A 459 15.10 -19.87 -11.54
CA PRO A 459 16.07 -20.59 -10.71
C PRO A 459 16.43 -19.93 -9.37
N PRO A 460 16.53 -18.58 -9.24
CA PRO A 460 16.79 -17.93 -7.95
C PRO A 460 15.78 -18.29 -6.85
N GLN A 461 14.50 -18.48 -7.20
CA GLN A 461 13.47 -18.87 -6.22
C GLN A 461 13.72 -20.26 -5.65
N ALA A 462 14.09 -21.23 -6.49
CA ALA A 462 14.44 -22.57 -6.03
C ALA A 462 15.73 -22.54 -5.20
N LEU A 463 16.73 -21.75 -5.61
CA LEU A 463 17.97 -21.58 -4.84
C LEU A 463 17.71 -20.95 -3.48
N PHE A 464 16.80 -19.99 -3.38
CA PHE A 464 16.38 -19.40 -2.10
C PHE A 464 15.81 -20.45 -1.14
N LEU A 465 14.91 -21.31 -1.62
CA LEU A 465 14.31 -22.38 -0.81
C LEU A 465 15.33 -23.40 -0.30
N LEU A 466 16.47 -23.56 -0.99
CA LEU A 466 17.51 -24.52 -0.61
C LEU A 466 18.58 -23.93 0.31
N ASN A 467 18.82 -22.60 0.25
CA ASN A 467 20.01 -21.96 0.82
C ASN A 467 19.71 -20.79 1.77
N SER A 468 18.46 -20.34 1.90
CA SER A 468 18.11 -19.22 2.78
C SER A 468 18.15 -19.62 4.26
N ASP A 469 18.75 -18.76 5.09
CA ASP A 469 18.75 -18.90 6.55
C ASP A 469 17.32 -18.96 7.11
N PHE A 470 16.41 -18.13 6.58
CA PHE A 470 15.00 -18.16 6.97
C PHE A 470 14.38 -19.53 6.75
N VAL A 471 14.62 -20.14 5.58
CA VAL A 471 14.04 -21.45 5.25
C VAL A 471 14.67 -22.56 6.09
N ASP A 472 15.97 -22.46 6.40
CA ASP A 472 16.64 -23.39 7.31
C ASP A 472 16.10 -23.32 8.74
N GLU A 473 15.87 -22.11 9.27
CA GLU A 473 15.24 -21.89 10.56
C GLU A 473 13.84 -22.52 10.62
N GLN A 474 13.01 -22.28 9.59
CA GLN A 474 11.67 -22.87 9.53
C GLN A 474 11.71 -24.40 9.39
N ALA A 475 12.64 -24.93 8.59
CA ALA A 475 12.80 -26.37 8.39
C ALA A 475 13.26 -27.05 9.68
N THR A 476 14.17 -26.43 10.42
CA THR A 476 14.66 -26.93 11.71
C THR A 476 13.56 -26.92 12.77
N ALA A 477 12.80 -25.83 12.87
CA ALA A 477 11.67 -25.75 13.80
C ALA A 477 10.56 -26.78 13.44
N MET A 478 10.27 -26.96 12.16
CA MET A 478 9.36 -28.00 11.69
C MET A 478 9.88 -29.41 12.02
N ALA A 479 11.16 -29.68 11.81
CA ALA A 479 11.79 -30.96 12.16
C ALA A 479 11.63 -31.26 13.66
N GLN A 480 11.95 -30.31 14.53
CA GLN A 480 11.75 -30.44 15.98
C GLN A 480 10.29 -30.71 16.35
N ARG A 481 9.34 -30.11 15.62
CA ARG A 481 7.91 -30.33 15.82
C ARG A 481 7.50 -31.75 15.43
N VAL A 482 7.87 -32.21 14.24
CA VAL A 482 7.43 -33.52 13.75
C VAL A 482 8.13 -34.67 14.46
N MET A 483 9.40 -34.52 14.84
CA MET A 483 10.17 -35.55 15.55
C MET A 483 9.63 -35.91 16.95
N LYS A 484 8.65 -35.16 17.47
CA LYS A 484 7.88 -35.53 18.67
C LYS A 484 7.01 -36.77 18.44
N GLU A 485 6.66 -37.06 17.19
CA GLU A 485 5.96 -38.28 16.81
C GLU A 485 6.89 -39.51 16.95
N PRO A 486 6.33 -40.68 17.29
CA PRO A 486 7.11 -41.82 17.78
C PRO A 486 8.00 -42.48 16.73
N ASP A 487 7.59 -42.48 15.47
CA ASP A 487 8.25 -43.25 14.39
C ASP A 487 8.29 -42.48 13.07
N PHE A 488 9.09 -42.97 12.12
CA PHE A 488 9.25 -42.35 10.81
C PHE A 488 7.91 -42.13 10.08
N ASP A 489 7.02 -43.12 10.14
CA ASP A 489 5.80 -43.12 9.34
C ASP A 489 4.81 -42.05 9.81
N THR A 490 4.69 -41.89 11.13
CA THR A 490 3.87 -40.85 11.79
C THR A 490 4.49 -39.46 11.63
N ARG A 491 5.82 -39.33 11.76
CA ARG A 491 6.55 -38.07 11.53
C ARG A 491 6.38 -37.57 10.10
N PHE A 492 6.61 -38.43 9.12
CA PHE A 492 6.55 -38.05 7.71
C PHE A 492 5.11 -37.74 7.28
N ALA A 493 4.12 -38.50 7.76
CA ALA A 493 2.72 -38.20 7.53
C ALA A 493 2.29 -36.85 8.14
N LEU A 494 2.77 -36.52 9.34
CA LEU A 494 2.54 -35.19 9.92
C LEU A 494 3.23 -34.09 9.09
N ALA A 495 4.48 -34.31 8.68
CA ALA A 495 5.22 -33.34 7.86
C ALA A 495 4.48 -33.03 6.56
N CYS A 496 4.02 -34.05 5.83
CA CYS A 496 3.27 -33.88 4.58
C CYS A 496 1.90 -33.21 4.80
N ARG A 497 1.18 -33.51 5.90
CA ARG A 497 -0.08 -32.83 6.19
C ARG A 497 0.10 -31.35 6.56
N LEU A 498 1.24 -30.99 7.16
CA LEU A 498 1.57 -29.60 7.47
C LEU A 498 1.98 -28.79 6.23
N THR A 499 2.58 -29.43 5.21
CA THR A 499 3.08 -28.74 4.01
C THR A 499 2.15 -28.89 2.81
N TRP A 500 1.73 -30.11 2.50
CA TRP A 500 0.97 -30.48 1.30
C TRP A 500 -0.51 -30.71 1.58
N CYS A 501 -0.95 -30.58 2.84
CA CYS A 501 -2.35 -30.78 3.25
C CYS A 501 -2.93 -32.17 2.91
N ARG A 502 -2.07 -33.18 2.72
CA ARG A 502 -2.46 -34.57 2.42
C ARG A 502 -1.50 -35.57 3.04
N ASP A 503 -1.91 -36.84 3.08
CA ASP A 503 -1.01 -37.94 3.42
C ASP A 503 -0.01 -38.23 2.29
N PRO A 504 1.20 -38.73 2.62
CA PRO A 504 2.22 -39.05 1.64
C PRO A 504 1.86 -40.29 0.82
N LEU A 505 2.22 -40.26 -0.46
CA LEU A 505 2.19 -41.41 -1.34
C LEU A 505 3.26 -42.45 -0.94
N PRO A 506 3.08 -43.74 -1.28
CA PRO A 506 4.09 -44.77 -0.99
C PRO A 506 5.47 -44.44 -1.56
N THR A 507 5.53 -43.86 -2.76
CA THR A 507 6.79 -43.47 -3.42
C THR A 507 7.50 -42.33 -2.69
N GLU A 508 6.75 -41.35 -2.19
CA GLU A 508 7.28 -40.23 -1.38
C GLU A 508 7.83 -40.73 -0.05
N ARG A 509 7.12 -41.66 0.59
CA ARG A 509 7.55 -42.31 1.83
C ARG A 509 8.86 -43.06 1.65
N GLU A 510 8.97 -43.89 0.62
CA GLU A 510 10.21 -44.62 0.32
C GLU A 510 11.37 -43.67 -0.03
N ALA A 511 11.09 -42.55 -0.71
CA ALA A 511 12.11 -41.55 -0.98
C ALA A 511 12.63 -40.88 0.31
N ALA A 512 11.75 -40.43 1.19
CA ALA A 512 12.13 -39.79 2.45
C ALA A 512 12.81 -40.77 3.42
N LYS A 513 12.38 -42.04 3.46
CA LYS A 513 12.95 -43.07 4.35
C LYS A 513 14.42 -43.35 4.07
N ARG A 514 14.86 -43.19 2.82
CA ARG A 514 16.29 -43.30 2.44
C ARG A 514 17.17 -42.21 3.05
N HIS A 515 16.58 -41.11 3.52
CA HIS A 515 17.29 -39.97 4.10
C HIS A 515 17.04 -39.85 5.62
N ASP A 516 16.23 -40.72 6.22
CA ASP A 516 16.01 -40.73 7.67
C ASP A 516 17.19 -41.38 8.40
N HIS A 517 17.95 -40.56 9.12
CA HIS A 517 19.00 -41.01 10.04
C HIS A 517 18.56 -40.90 11.51
N ASN A 518 17.27 -40.64 11.76
CA ASN A 518 16.67 -40.48 13.07
C ASN A 518 17.37 -39.41 13.94
N ASP A 519 17.84 -38.33 13.30
CA ASP A 519 18.46 -37.18 13.95
C ASP A 519 17.86 -35.86 13.42
N LEU A 520 18.14 -34.76 14.11
CA LEU A 520 17.59 -33.46 13.73
C LEU A 520 18.08 -33.00 12.35
N SER A 521 19.33 -33.29 11.98
CA SER A 521 19.94 -32.82 10.73
C SER A 521 19.26 -33.44 9.49
N SER A 522 19.02 -34.75 9.53
CA SER A 522 18.29 -35.48 8.51
C SER A 522 16.85 -34.99 8.38
N TRP A 523 16.15 -34.77 9.50
CA TRP A 523 14.79 -34.24 9.48
C TRP A 523 14.69 -32.78 9.03
N THR A 524 15.65 -31.92 9.39
CA THR A 524 15.76 -30.56 8.83
C THR A 524 15.90 -30.61 7.32
N SER A 525 16.74 -31.51 6.79
CA SER A 525 16.92 -31.69 5.35
C SER A 525 15.65 -32.18 4.66
N ILE A 526 14.92 -33.13 5.26
CA ILE A 526 13.61 -33.60 4.77
C ILE A 526 12.61 -32.44 4.75
N CYS A 527 12.45 -31.70 5.85
CA CYS A 527 11.53 -30.56 5.93
C CYS A 527 11.86 -29.46 4.91
N ARG A 528 13.15 -29.17 4.69
CA ARG A 528 13.59 -28.21 3.67
C ARG A 528 13.22 -28.68 2.26
N ALA A 529 13.39 -29.98 1.98
CA ALA A 529 12.98 -30.56 0.70
C ALA A 529 11.46 -30.47 0.47
N LEU A 530 10.66 -30.62 1.54
CA LEU A 530 9.20 -30.41 1.46
C LEU A 530 8.88 -28.95 1.12
N PHE A 531 9.52 -27.97 1.76
CA PHE A 531 9.32 -26.55 1.42
C PHE A 531 9.78 -26.18 0.00
N ALA A 532 10.79 -26.87 -0.53
CA ALA A 532 11.29 -26.65 -1.88
C ALA A 532 10.47 -27.38 -2.98
N SER A 533 9.45 -28.15 -2.60
CA SER A 533 8.66 -28.98 -3.54
C SER A 533 7.59 -28.18 -4.28
N ALA A 534 7.19 -28.69 -5.45
CA ALA A 534 6.06 -28.13 -6.20
C ALA A 534 4.75 -28.21 -5.40
N ASP A 535 4.48 -29.35 -4.72
CA ASP A 535 3.30 -29.54 -3.86
C ASP A 535 3.20 -28.52 -2.72
N PHE A 536 4.30 -27.88 -2.31
CA PHE A 536 4.27 -26.79 -1.32
C PHE A 536 4.02 -25.43 -1.95
N LEU A 537 4.52 -25.20 -3.17
CA LEU A 537 4.44 -23.90 -3.85
C LEU A 537 3.16 -23.70 -4.66
N PHE A 538 2.39 -24.77 -4.89
CA PHE A 538 1.16 -24.75 -5.69
C PHE A 538 -0.01 -25.30 -4.88
N THR A 539 -1.20 -24.75 -5.14
CA THR A 539 -2.48 -25.25 -4.65
C THR A 539 -3.36 -25.61 -5.83
N ASP A 540 -4.05 -26.74 -5.77
CA ASP A 540 -4.86 -27.25 -6.87
C ASP A 540 -6.20 -27.84 -6.41
#